data_AF-A0A942YMY7-F1
#
_entry.id   AF-A0A942YMY7-F1
#
_cell.length_a   1.000
_cell.length_b   1.000
_cell.length_c   1.000
_cell.angle_alpha   90.00
_cell.angle_beta   90.00
_cell.angle_gamma   90.00
#
_symmetry.space_group_name_H-M   'P 1'
#
loop_
_entity.id
_entity.type
_entity.pdbx_description
1 polymer ?
#
loop_
_entity_poly.entity_id
_entity_poly.type
_entity_poly.pdbx_seq_one_letter_code
_entity_poly.pdbx_strand_id
1 'polypeptide(L)' 'MNGVSKLLMFIGGAIFLIGFVIQFIKIGKLPGDIVIKKGNTTFFFPVMTSIIISILLTLVLYIVGRLGK' A
#
# COMPACT_ATOMS: atom_id res chain seq x y z
N MET A 1 -1.37 18.87 -20.27
CA MET A 1 -1.90 17.50 -20.06
C MET A 1 -3.10 17.63 -19.13
N ASN A 2 -4.31 17.36 -19.62
CA ASN A 2 -5.59 17.66 -18.96
C ASN A 2 -5.65 17.06 -17.55
N GLY A 3 -6.14 17.83 -16.56
CA GLY A 3 -6.20 17.40 -15.16
C GLY A 3 -6.96 16.08 -14.96
N VAL A 4 -7.92 15.80 -15.85
CA VAL A 4 -8.68 14.55 -15.92
C VAL A 4 -7.77 13.33 -16.14
N SER A 5 -6.75 13.43 -16.98
CA SER A 5 -5.82 12.33 -17.26
C SER A 5 -4.99 11.94 -16.02
N LYS A 6 -4.53 12.95 -15.27
CA LYS A 6 -3.79 12.73 -14.00
C LYS A 6 -4.70 12.12 -12.92
N LEU A 7 -5.94 12.59 -12.84
CA LEU A 7 -6.93 12.06 -11.89
C LEU A 7 -7.21 10.58 -12.14
N LEU A 8 -7.42 10.18 -13.41
CA LEU A 8 -7.65 8.79 -13.79
C LEU A 8 -6.46 7.89 -13.46
N MET A 9 -5.23 8.33 -13.73
CA MET A 9 -4.02 7.58 -13.38
C MET A 9 -3.90 7.36 -11.87
N PHE A 10 -4.24 8.39 -11.07
CA PHE A 10 -4.18 8.29 -9.61
C PHE A 10 -5.22 7.31 -9.06
N ILE A 11 -6.46 7.41 -9.53
CA ILE A 11 -7.55 6.51 -9.14
C ILE A 11 -7.23 5.07 -9.55
N GLY A 12 -6.73 4.85 -10.77
CA GLY A 12 -6.32 3.52 -11.24
C GLY A 12 -5.19 2.92 -10.39
N GLY A 13 -4.18 3.72 -10.04
CA GLY A 13 -3.10 3.30 -9.13
C GLY A 13 -3.62 2.92 -7.74
N ALA A 14 -4.51 3.74 -7.17
CA ALA A 14 -5.10 3.46 -5.86
C ALA A 14 -5.91 2.15 -5.84
N ILE A 15 -6.73 1.90 -6.86
CA ILE A 15 -7.51 0.67 -6.99
C ILE A 15 -6.60 -0.55 -7.14
N PHE A 16 -5.54 -0.45 -7.95
CA PHE A 16 -4.56 -1.52 -8.12
C PHE A 16 -3.88 -1.89 -6.80
N LEU A 17 -3.46 -0.88 -6.03
CA LEU A 17 -2.83 -1.08 -4.73
C LEU A 17 -3.77 -1.70 -3.70
N ILE A 18 -5.04 -1.28 -3.67
CA ILE A 18 -6.07 -1.89 -2.81
C ILE A 18 -6.29 -3.35 -3.20
N GLY A 19 -6.46 -3.65 -4.50
CA GLY A 19 -6.63 -5.02 -4.98
C GLY A 19 -5.43 -5.91 -4.66
N PHE A 20 -4.21 -5.39 -4.81
CA PHE A 20 -2.98 -6.06 -4.46
C PHE A 20 -2.93 -6.41 -2.97
N VAL A 21 -3.25 -5.47 -2.07
CA VAL A 21 -3.27 -5.70 -0.61
C VAL A 21 -4.33 -6.75 -0.21
N ILE A 22 -5.53 -6.70 -0.81
CA ILE A 22 -6.63 -7.63 -0.52
C ILE A 22 -6.26 -9.08 -0.89
N GLN A 23 -5.51 -9.28 -1.98
CA GLN A 23 -5.06 -10.61 -2.39
C GLN A 23 -4.22 -11.30 -1.30
N PHE A 24 -3.40 -10.55 -0.58
CA PHE A 24 -2.55 -11.13 0.45
C PHE A 24 -3.24 -11.25 1.82
N ILE A 25 -4.27 -10.45 2.09
CA ILE A 25 -5.09 -10.58 3.31
C ILE A 25 -5.79 -11.95 3.38
N LYS A 26 -6.26 -12.50 2.25
CA LYS A 26 -6.98 -13.78 2.22
C LYS A 26 -6.11 -15.03 2.39
N ILE A 27 -4.80 -14.93 2.11
CA ILE A 27 -3.88 -16.09 2.17
C ILE A 27 -3.26 -16.25 3.58
N GLY A 28 -3.52 -15.30 4.49
CA GLY A 28 -3.08 -15.37 5.89
C GLY A 28 -1.57 -15.24 6.09
N LYS A 29 -0.81 -15.03 5.01
CA LYS A 29 0.63 -14.78 4.99
C LYS A 29 0.95 -13.89 3.79
N LEU A 30 1.13 -12.59 4.03
CA LEU A 30 1.91 -11.78 3.08
C LEU A 30 3.34 -12.35 3.07
N PRO A 31 3.90 -12.71 1.91
CA PRO A 31 5.32 -13.00 1.83
C PRO A 31 6.10 -11.74 2.22
N GLY A 32 6.74 -11.76 3.39
CA GLY A 32 7.45 -10.62 3.98
C GLY A 32 6.86 -10.10 5.30
N ASP A 33 5.65 -10.52 5.69
CA ASP A 33 5.15 -10.28 7.04
C ASP A 33 5.79 -11.29 8.00
N ILE A 34 6.47 -10.77 9.02
CA ILE A 34 7.19 -11.60 9.99
C ILE A 34 6.15 -12.12 10.99
N VAL A 35 5.78 -13.39 10.83
CA VAL A 35 4.88 -14.09 11.75
C VAL A 35 5.68 -15.07 12.60
N ILE A 36 5.97 -14.67 13.83
CA ILE A 36 6.66 -15.52 14.80
C ILE A 36 5.60 -16.16 15.69
N LYS A 37 5.39 -17.47 15.52
CA LYS A 37 4.55 -18.27 16.42
C LYS A 37 5.44 -19.00 17.43
N LYS A 38 5.26 -18.71 18.72
CA LYS A 38 5.91 -19.42 19.82
C LYS A 38 4.85 -19.86 20.82
N GLY A 39 4.51 -21.15 20.82
CA GLY A 39 3.45 -21.71 21.68
C GLY A 39 2.10 -21.04 21.44
N ASN A 40 1.48 -20.51 22.51
CA ASN A 40 0.21 -19.77 22.45
C ASN A 40 0.34 -18.31 22.00
N THR A 41 1.56 -17.80 21.77
CA THR A 41 1.79 -16.40 21.40
C THR A 41 2.11 -16.28 19.92
N THR A 42 1.37 -15.42 19.21
CA THR A 42 1.62 -15.07 17.80
C THR A 42 2.03 -13.61 17.72
N PHE A 43 3.25 -13.34 17.27
CA PHE A 43 3.72 -11.98 16.99
C PHE A 43 3.65 -11.74 15.48
N PHE A 44 2.89 -10.72 15.08
CA PHE A 44 2.66 -10.35 13.68
C PHE A 44 3.28 -8.99 13.41
N PHE A 45 4.23 -8.94 12.47
CA PHE A 45 4.89 -7.68 12.07
C PHE A 45 4.73 -7.44 10.56
N PRO A 46 3.82 -6.54 10.15
CA PRO A 46 3.47 -6.31 8.76
C PRO A 46 4.45 -5.38 8.02
N VAL A 47 5.66 -5.88 7.77
CA VAL A 47 6.74 -5.10 7.12
C VAL A 47 6.33 -4.67 5.71
N MET A 48 5.79 -5.59 4.92
CA MET A 48 5.45 -5.31 3.53
C MET A 48 4.31 -4.32 3.41
N THR A 49 3.30 -4.44 4.27
CA THR A 49 2.20 -3.47 4.33
C THR A 49 2.71 -2.08 4.67
N SER A 50 3.63 -1.97 5.62
CA SER A 50 4.20 -0.69 6.06
C SER A 50 5.00 0.00 4.94
N ILE A 51 5.78 -0.76 4.18
CA ILE A 51 6.54 -0.26 3.03
C ILE A 51 5.59 0.24 1.93
N ILE A 52 4.57 -0.55 1.58
CA ILE A 52 3.59 -0.19 0.55
C ILE A 52 2.89 1.12 0.93
N ILE A 53 2.41 1.22 2.17
CA ILE A 53 1.76 2.44 2.70
C ILE A 53 2.71 3.63 2.63
N SER A 54 3.98 3.46 3.02
CA SER A 54 4.96 4.54 2.98
C SER A 54 5.20 5.06 1.56
N ILE A 55 5.36 4.17 0.58
CA ILE A 55 5.56 4.55 -0.83
C ILE A 55 4.32 5.25 -1.37
N LEU A 56 3.12 4.72 -1.09
CA LEU A 56 1.85 5.32 -1.45
C LEU A 56 1.74 6.75 -0.92
N LEU A 57 1.93 6.91 0.38
CA LEU A 57 1.80 8.19 1.06
C LEU A 57 2.82 9.20 0.54
N THR A 58 4.05 8.77 0.30
CA THR A 58 5.09 9.58 -0.31
C THR A 58 4.68 10.05 -1.71
N LEU A 59 4.12 9.16 -2.53
CA LEU A 59 3.66 9.47 -3.89
C LEU A 59 2.49 10.46 -3.87
N VAL A 60 1.53 10.28 -2.95
CA VAL A 60 0.40 11.21 -2.74
C VAL A 60 0.91 12.59 -2.32
N LEU A 61 1.74 12.67 -1.28
CA LEU A 61 2.29 13.92 -0.77
C LEU A 61 3.14 14.63 -1.84
N TYR A 62 3.91 13.88 -2.62
CA TYR A 62 4.69 14.40 -3.73
C TYR A 62 3.80 15.03 -4.81
N ILE A 63 2.71 14.36 -5.18
CA ILE A 63 1.76 14.88 -6.18
C ILE A 63 1.02 16.11 -5.66
N VAL A 64 0.53 16.08 -4.42
CA VAL A 64 -0.18 17.22 -3.80
C VAL A 64 0.77 18.42 -3.63
N GLY A 65 1.99 18.19 -3.13
CA GLY A 65 2.99 19.25 -2.97
C GLY A 65 3.45 19.86 -4.29
N ARG A 66 3.37 19.10 -5.39
CA ARG A 66 3.67 19.57 -6.75
C ARG A 66 2.46 20.20 -7.47
N LEU A 67 1.23 19.96 -6.99
CA LEU A 67 0.01 20.63 -7.51
C LEU A 67 -0.22 22.00 -6.86
N GLY A 68 0.34 22.23 -5.66
CA GLY A 68 0.28 23.52 -4.96
C GLY A 68 1.36 24.53 -5.38
N LYS A 69 2.20 24.20 -6.36
CA LYS A 69 3.16 25.08 -7.03
C LYS A 69 2.78 25.19 -8.51
#